data_AF-A0A354FE07-F1
#
_entry.id   AF-A0A354FE07-F1
#
_cell.length_a   1.000
_cell.length_b   1.000
_cell.length_c   1.000
_cell.angle_alpha   90.00
_cell.angle_beta   90.00
_cell.angle_gamma   90.00
#
_symmetry.space_group_name_H-M   'P 1'
#
loop_
_entity.id
_entity.type
_entity.pdbx_description
1 polymer ?
#
loop_
_entity_poly.entity_id
_entity_poly.type
_entity_poly.pdbx_seq_one_letter_code
_entity_poly.pdbx_strand_id
1 'polypeptide(L)'
;WRLYRLHREGIFQKDISPITNALYRRRLTVIRGPIWLLAVFSAYLVRKLYGMRRSYQDAIQRGEIPGEKFPPFIIVTDEAHNFARRGEFSSPARSVFREVAQEGRKYGVFLILATQRPALLDDTITAQLNTKIIFRTVRASDIKVIQEETDISGEEGGRLPYLPSGTAFISSAVVGRTVSVRIRCARTQAPRTLNPFTELEKDYGGVDEEFYKAIADFLPLHIGQITLHLPELENSLNRSVTVDEVQESLEELVIAGRLEKIEGPFGPTYK
;
A
#
# COMPACT_ATOMS: atom_id res chain seq x y z
N TRP A 1 5.09 30.10 -0.52
CA TRP A 1 4.17 28.93 -0.56
C TRP A 1 4.74 27.66 0.09
N ARG A 2 6.01 27.25 -0.17
CA ARG A 2 6.60 26.03 0.43
C ARG A 2 6.78 26.08 1.96
N LEU A 3 7.25 27.19 2.53
CA LEU A 3 7.51 27.33 3.97
C LEU A 3 6.22 27.36 4.81
N TYR A 4 5.20 28.11 4.36
CA TYR A 4 3.90 28.19 5.04
C TYR A 4 3.20 26.82 5.11
N ARG A 5 3.32 26.01 4.05
CA ARG A 5 2.83 24.63 4.04
C ARG A 5 3.54 23.77 5.08
N LEU A 6 4.88 23.84 5.17
CA LEU A 6 5.65 23.09 6.18
C LEU A 6 5.28 23.48 7.62
N HIS A 7 5.05 24.77 7.86
CA HIS A 7 4.59 25.27 9.15
C HIS A 7 3.19 24.75 9.51
N ARG A 8 2.26 24.74 8.56
CA ARG A 8 0.90 24.23 8.75
C ARG A 8 0.85 22.73 9.03
N GLU A 9 1.73 21.95 8.41
CA GLU A 9 1.84 20.51 8.66
C GLU A 9 2.58 20.19 9.99
N GLY A 10 3.04 21.21 10.73
CA GLY A 10 3.63 21.04 12.06
C GLY A 10 5.02 20.37 12.07
N ILE A 11 5.75 20.36 10.95
CA ILE A 11 7.03 19.64 10.84
C ILE A 11 8.09 20.15 11.85
N PHE A 12 8.01 21.42 12.24
CA PHE A 12 8.94 22.05 13.18
C PHE A 12 8.48 22.00 14.63
N GLN A 13 7.28 21.47 14.91
CA GLN A 13 6.68 21.48 16.25
C GLN A 13 7.09 20.28 17.10
N LYS A 14 7.72 19.26 16.51
CA LYS A 14 8.08 18.01 17.18
C LYS A 14 9.52 17.63 16.88
N ASP A 15 10.15 16.94 17.82
CA ASP A 15 11.49 16.40 17.65
C ASP A 15 11.47 14.95 17.13
N ILE A 16 12.67 14.42 16.84
CA ILE A 16 12.84 13.01 16.44
C ILE A 16 13.12 12.09 17.63
N SER A 17 12.99 12.58 18.87
CA SER A 17 13.30 11.81 20.09
C SER A 17 12.50 10.51 20.19
N PRO A 18 11.21 10.43 19.78
CA PRO A 18 10.50 9.16 19.75
C PRO A 18 11.16 8.13 18.82
N ILE A 19 11.71 8.57 17.69
CA ILE A 19 12.36 7.71 16.70
C ILE A 19 13.71 7.22 17.24
N THR A 20 14.53 8.11 17.78
CA THR A 20 15.84 7.74 18.35
C THR A 20 15.67 6.80 19.55
N ASN A 21 14.73 7.09 20.45
CA ASN A 21 14.41 6.22 21.60
C ASN A 21 13.92 4.83 21.15
N ALA A 22 13.12 4.75 20.09
CA ALA A 22 12.69 3.47 19.54
C ALA A 22 13.87 2.67 18.96
N LEU A 23 14.81 3.33 18.28
CA LEU A 23 16.03 2.70 17.76
C LEU A 23 16.94 2.19 18.88
N TYR A 24 17.15 2.98 19.95
CA TYR A 24 17.87 2.51 21.13
C TYR A 24 17.24 1.26 21.75
N ARG A 25 15.91 1.19 21.75
CA ARG A 25 15.13 0.04 22.22
C ARG A 25 14.97 -1.08 21.19
N ARG A 26 15.63 -0.99 20.03
CA ARG A 26 15.58 -1.97 18.92
C ARG A 26 14.16 -2.26 18.43
N ARG A 27 13.31 -1.25 18.41
CA ARG A 27 11.91 -1.36 17.96
C ARG A 27 11.76 -0.88 16.53
N LEU A 28 10.83 -1.52 15.81
CA LEU A 28 10.37 -1.03 14.52
C LEU A 28 9.68 0.33 14.70
N THR A 29 10.09 1.31 13.90
CA THR A 29 9.44 2.62 13.83
C THR A 29 8.84 2.80 12.43
N VAL A 30 7.52 2.99 12.38
CA VAL A 30 6.79 3.22 11.11
C VAL A 30 6.39 4.68 11.04
N ILE A 31 6.87 5.37 10.01
CA ILE A 31 6.57 6.79 9.77
C ILE A 31 5.53 6.86 8.65
N ARG A 32 4.40 7.51 8.91
CA ARG A 32 3.30 7.66 7.95
C ARG A 32 3.01 9.13 7.72
N GLY A 33 2.66 9.48 6.49
CA GLY A 33 2.29 10.83 6.11
C GLY A 33 2.22 11.01 4.60
N PRO A 34 1.86 12.21 4.13
CA PRO A 34 1.86 12.53 2.71
C PRO A 34 3.26 12.34 2.10
N ILE A 35 3.33 11.78 0.89
CA ILE A 35 4.60 11.44 0.20
C ILE A 35 5.56 12.64 0.14
N TRP A 36 5.06 13.83 -0.20
CA TRP A 36 5.89 15.03 -0.30
C TRP A 36 6.50 15.43 1.06
N LEU A 37 5.77 15.25 2.15
CA LEU A 37 6.23 15.55 3.50
C LEU A 37 7.27 14.52 3.94
N LEU A 38 7.00 13.24 3.66
CA LEU A 38 7.95 12.16 3.91
C LEU A 38 9.25 12.35 3.12
N ALA A 39 9.20 12.83 1.88
CA ALA A 39 10.39 13.11 1.07
C ALA A 39 11.28 14.19 1.69
N VAL A 40 10.68 15.25 2.25
CA VAL A 40 11.43 16.31 2.95
C VAL A 40 11.93 15.80 4.31
N PHE A 41 11.06 15.16 5.08
CA PHE A 41 11.37 14.69 6.42
C PHE A 41 12.43 13.58 6.42
N SER A 42 12.38 12.65 5.46
CA SER A 42 13.39 11.60 5.30
C SER A 42 14.78 12.15 5.01
N ALA A 43 14.89 13.24 4.25
CA ALA A 43 16.17 13.89 3.98
C ALA A 43 16.83 14.37 5.28
N TYR A 44 16.06 14.99 6.17
CA TYR A 44 16.51 15.42 7.50
C TYR A 44 16.79 14.20 8.40
N LEU A 45 15.81 13.31 8.54
CA LEU A 45 15.85 12.18 9.46
C LEU A 45 17.02 11.24 9.14
N VAL A 46 17.12 10.78 7.89
CA VAL A 46 18.19 9.87 7.48
C VAL A 46 19.55 10.53 7.67
N ARG A 47 19.70 11.82 7.31
CA ARG A 47 20.95 12.55 7.50
C ARG A 47 21.34 12.63 8.98
N LYS A 48 20.37 12.91 9.85
CA LYS A 48 20.61 13.01 11.29
C LYS A 48 20.99 11.65 11.90
N LEU A 49 20.23 10.59 11.61
CA LEU A 49 20.48 9.25 12.15
C LEU A 49 21.79 8.66 11.60
N TYR A 50 22.05 8.83 10.30
CA TYR A 50 23.30 8.41 9.67
C TYR A 50 24.49 9.15 10.28
N GLY A 51 24.38 10.48 10.46
CA GLY A 51 25.41 11.29 11.11
C GLY A 51 25.71 10.84 12.53
N MET A 52 24.69 10.58 13.35
CA MET A 52 24.87 10.06 14.71
C MET A 52 25.64 8.72 14.72
N ARG A 53 25.28 7.80 13.81
CA ARG A 53 25.97 6.52 13.69
C ARG A 53 27.40 6.65 13.18
N ARG A 54 27.62 7.49 12.17
CA ARG A 54 28.93 7.77 11.58
C ARG A 54 29.88 8.38 12.60
N SER A 55 29.47 9.44 13.30
CA SER A 55 30.27 10.08 14.34
C SER A 55 30.69 9.09 15.44
N TYR A 56 29.77 8.23 15.89
CA TYR A 56 30.10 7.19 16.87
C TYR A 56 31.15 6.19 16.36
N GLN A 57 31.03 5.73 15.11
CA GLN A 57 31.97 4.77 14.53
C GLN A 57 33.32 5.40 14.17
N ASP A 58 33.33 6.63 13.65
CA ASP A 58 34.58 7.35 13.33
C ASP A 58 35.40 7.64 14.59
N ALA A 59 34.76 8.01 15.71
CA ALA A 59 35.45 8.19 17.00
C ALA A 59 36.14 6.90 17.46
N ILE A 60 35.45 5.75 17.36
CA ILE A 60 36.03 4.43 17.67
C ILE A 60 37.21 4.13 16.74
N GLN A 61 37.08 4.40 15.44
CA GLN A 61 38.16 4.14 14.47
C GLN A 61 39.40 5.00 14.72
N ARG A 62 39.24 6.20 15.27
CA ARG A 62 40.33 7.12 15.64
C ARG A 62 40.94 6.86 17.02
N GLY A 63 40.34 5.97 17.82
CA GLY A 63 40.74 5.77 19.22
C GLY A 63 40.33 6.91 20.16
N GLU A 64 39.39 7.76 19.74
CA GLU A 64 38.82 8.82 20.58
C GLU A 64 37.77 8.24 21.53
N ILE A 65 37.46 8.95 22.62
CA ILE A 65 36.34 8.59 23.51
C ILE A 65 35.04 8.85 22.73
N PRO A 66 34.27 7.81 22.35
CA PRO A 66 33.06 8.03 21.58
C PRO A 66 31.99 8.68 22.46
N GLY A 67 31.13 9.49 21.82
CA GLY A 67 29.90 9.95 22.45
C GLY A 67 28.89 8.82 22.70
N GLU A 68 27.62 9.18 22.84
CA GLU A 68 26.55 8.20 23.06
C GLU A 68 26.52 7.12 21.96
N LYS A 69 26.47 5.85 22.37
CA LYS A 69 26.51 4.70 21.46
C LYS A 69 25.25 4.62 20.62
N PHE A 70 25.34 4.93 19.33
CA PHE A 70 24.21 4.79 18.41
C PHE A 70 24.15 3.40 17.77
N PRO A 71 23.00 2.68 17.80
CA PRO A 71 22.90 1.31 17.27
C PRO A 71 22.93 1.28 15.73
N PRO A 72 23.36 0.16 15.10
CA PRO A 72 23.13 -0.07 13.67
C PRO A 72 21.63 -0.17 13.39
N PHE A 73 21.21 0.21 12.19
CA PHE A 73 19.80 0.25 11.82
C PHE A 73 19.59 0.03 10.32
N ILE A 74 18.34 -0.29 9.98
CA ILE A 74 17.90 -0.50 8.60
C ILE A 74 16.85 0.57 8.28
N ILE A 75 17.04 1.25 7.16
CA ILE A 75 16.06 2.17 6.59
C ILE A 75 15.28 1.40 5.53
N VAL A 76 13.96 1.35 5.69
CA VAL A 76 13.07 0.72 4.72
C VAL A 76 12.17 1.79 4.12
N THR A 77 12.12 1.87 2.80
CA THR A 77 11.16 2.74 2.10
C THR A 77 10.30 1.94 1.15
N ASP A 78 9.01 2.25 1.20
CA ASP A 78 8.07 1.85 0.15
C ASP A 78 7.98 2.96 -0.90
N GLU A 79 7.69 2.59 -2.14
CA GLU A 79 7.74 3.47 -3.31
C GLU A 79 9.01 4.33 -3.37
N ALA A 80 10.18 3.67 -3.26
CA ALA A 80 11.51 4.26 -3.15
C ALA A 80 11.84 5.29 -4.24
N HIS A 81 11.20 5.21 -5.41
CA HIS A 81 11.34 6.20 -6.48
C HIS A 81 10.88 7.62 -6.06
N ASN A 82 10.11 7.77 -4.98
CA ASN A 82 9.76 9.09 -4.40
C ASN A 82 10.90 9.72 -3.59
N PHE A 83 11.85 8.91 -3.12
CA PHE A 83 12.95 9.32 -2.25
C PHE A 83 14.29 9.37 -2.99
N ALA A 84 14.45 8.49 -3.97
CA ALA A 84 15.71 8.22 -4.65
C ALA A 84 15.58 8.28 -6.18
N ARG A 85 14.76 9.21 -6.72
CA ARG A 85 14.52 9.33 -8.17
C ARG A 85 15.75 9.80 -8.95
N ARG A 86 16.00 9.23 -10.13
CA ARG A 86 16.95 9.78 -11.13
C ARG A 86 16.47 11.12 -11.72
N GLY A 87 17.40 11.90 -12.31
CA GLY A 87 17.12 13.20 -12.98
C GLY A 87 17.29 14.46 -12.11
N GLU A 88 17.12 15.64 -12.70
CA GLU A 88 17.43 16.95 -12.07
C GLU A 88 16.40 17.40 -11.01
N PHE A 89 15.11 17.09 -11.21
CA PHE A 89 14.05 17.33 -10.22
C PHE A 89 14.01 16.23 -9.16
N SER A 90 15.16 16.02 -8.51
CA SER A 90 15.35 14.95 -7.54
C SER A 90 14.75 15.27 -6.17
N SER A 91 14.29 14.20 -5.49
CA SER A 91 13.81 14.29 -4.11
C SER A 91 14.93 14.83 -3.19
N PRO A 92 14.61 15.67 -2.19
CA PRO A 92 15.60 16.16 -1.22
C PRO A 92 16.37 15.04 -0.51
N ALA A 93 15.75 13.86 -0.38
CA ALA A 93 16.33 12.69 0.25
C ALA A 93 17.36 11.96 -0.63
N ARG A 94 17.40 12.18 -1.95
CA ARG A 94 18.24 11.39 -2.87
C ARG A 94 19.71 11.40 -2.47
N SER A 95 20.25 12.57 -2.14
CA SER A 95 21.68 12.72 -1.81
C SER A 95 22.06 11.86 -0.61
N VAL A 96 21.25 11.87 0.45
CA VAL A 96 21.52 11.08 1.65
C VAL A 96 21.28 9.59 1.43
N PHE A 97 20.28 9.21 0.64
CA PHE A 97 20.09 7.80 0.27
C PHE A 97 21.26 7.27 -0.56
N ARG A 98 21.82 8.08 -1.46
CA ARG A 98 23.02 7.72 -2.23
C ARG A 98 24.24 7.57 -1.33
N GLU A 99 24.46 8.51 -0.42
CA GLU A 99 25.54 8.45 0.56
C GLU A 99 25.45 7.17 1.42
N VAL A 100 24.26 6.85 1.92
CA VAL A 100 24.05 5.61 2.69
C VAL A 100 24.23 4.36 1.81
N ALA A 101 23.82 4.38 0.54
CA ALA A 101 24.02 3.25 -0.36
C ALA A 101 25.52 2.97 -0.60
N GLN A 102 26.34 4.01 -0.72
CA GLN A 102 27.78 3.90 -0.99
C GLN A 102 28.59 3.58 0.28
N GLU A 103 28.29 4.23 1.40
CA GLU A 103 29.14 4.18 2.60
C GLU A 103 28.49 3.47 3.80
N GLY A 104 27.17 3.27 3.79
CA GLY A 104 26.40 2.81 4.95
C GLY A 104 26.89 1.50 5.54
N ARG A 105 27.40 0.58 4.70
CA ARG A 105 27.98 -0.71 5.12
C ARG A 105 29.14 -0.53 6.10
N LYS A 106 29.99 0.49 5.94
CA LYS A 106 31.12 0.78 6.85
C LYS A 106 30.62 1.05 8.28
N TYR A 107 29.43 1.62 8.41
CA TYR A 107 28.88 2.08 9.68
C TYR A 107 27.76 1.19 10.22
N GLY A 108 27.36 0.13 9.51
CA GLY A 108 26.23 -0.71 9.89
C GLY A 108 24.87 -0.03 9.70
N VAL A 109 24.75 0.80 8.66
CA VAL A 109 23.49 1.40 8.21
C VAL A 109 23.11 0.79 6.88
N PHE A 110 21.92 0.18 6.80
CA PHE A 110 21.48 -0.57 5.62
C PHE A 110 20.22 0.03 5.01
N LEU A 111 20.03 -0.17 3.70
CA LEU A 111 18.86 0.25 2.95
C LEU A 111 18.07 -0.96 2.45
N ILE A 112 16.75 -0.87 2.55
CA ILE A 112 15.80 -1.72 1.83
C ILE A 112 14.87 -0.79 1.06
N LEU A 113 14.91 -0.88 -0.26
CA LEU A 113 14.14 -0.04 -1.16
C LEU A 113 13.12 -0.89 -1.90
N ALA A 114 11.83 -0.69 -1.62
CA ALA A 114 10.74 -1.30 -2.36
C ALA A 114 10.20 -0.30 -3.39
N THR A 115 10.02 -0.72 -4.65
CA THR A 115 9.45 0.14 -5.69
C THR A 115 8.82 -0.72 -6.79
N GLN A 116 7.74 -0.20 -7.37
CA GLN A 116 7.15 -0.78 -8.59
C GLN A 116 7.84 -0.30 -9.87
N ARG A 117 8.69 0.73 -9.77
CA ARG A 117 9.35 1.41 -10.91
C ARG A 117 10.87 1.47 -10.70
N PRO A 118 11.61 0.34 -10.81
CA PRO A 118 13.06 0.34 -10.67
C PRO A 118 13.74 1.28 -11.67
N ALA A 119 13.22 1.45 -12.89
CA ALA A 119 13.83 2.34 -13.89
C ALA A 119 13.74 3.85 -13.54
N LEU A 120 13.00 4.22 -12.49
CA LEU A 120 12.94 5.59 -12.00
C LEU A 120 13.94 5.86 -10.87
N LEU A 121 14.56 4.82 -10.30
CA LEU A 121 15.56 4.97 -9.25
C LEU A 121 16.88 5.52 -9.80
N ASP A 122 17.63 6.15 -8.90
CA ASP A 122 18.99 6.61 -9.16
C ASP A 122 19.91 5.45 -9.51
N ASP A 123 20.61 5.56 -10.63
CA ASP A 123 21.47 4.49 -11.15
C ASP A 123 22.59 4.14 -10.15
N THR A 124 23.17 5.15 -9.48
CA THR A 124 24.19 4.91 -8.44
C THR A 124 23.62 4.13 -7.25
N ILE A 125 22.42 4.46 -6.79
CA ILE A 125 21.78 3.71 -5.70
C ILE A 125 21.53 2.27 -6.16
N THR A 126 20.94 2.08 -7.34
CA THR A 126 20.61 0.75 -7.89
C THR A 126 21.84 -0.15 -8.01
N ALA A 127 22.96 0.39 -8.51
CA ALA A 127 24.22 -0.34 -8.66
C ALA A 127 24.86 -0.75 -7.31
N GLN A 128 24.59 -0.03 -6.22
CA GLN A 128 25.11 -0.34 -4.89
C GLN A 128 24.24 -1.34 -4.11
N LEU A 129 23.07 -1.74 -4.64
CA LEU A 129 22.20 -2.72 -4.01
C LEU A 129 22.74 -4.15 -4.22
N ASN A 130 23.26 -4.74 -3.14
CA ASN A 130 23.84 -6.09 -3.15
C ASN A 130 22.82 -7.23 -3.35
N THR A 131 21.54 -6.99 -3.08
CA THR A 131 20.50 -8.01 -3.16
C THR A 131 19.24 -7.40 -3.73
N LYS A 132 18.72 -8.04 -4.78
CA LYS A 132 17.55 -7.63 -5.55
C LYS A 132 16.54 -8.78 -5.50
N ILE A 133 15.37 -8.51 -4.95
CA ILE A 133 14.24 -9.45 -4.92
C ILE A 133 13.24 -8.96 -5.97
N ILE A 134 13.14 -9.69 -7.06
CA ILE A 134 12.38 -9.31 -8.25
C ILE A 134 11.07 -10.10 -8.29
N PHE A 135 9.97 -9.38 -8.16
CA PHE A 135 8.62 -9.91 -8.33
C PHE A 135 8.12 -9.65 -9.76
N ARG A 136 6.87 -10.04 -10.01
CA ARG A 136 6.16 -9.79 -11.26
C ARG A 136 6.30 -8.33 -11.69
N THR A 137 6.89 -8.11 -12.87
CA THR A 137 7.10 -6.79 -13.47
C THR A 137 6.78 -6.86 -14.96
N VAL A 138 6.02 -5.89 -15.46
CA VAL A 138 5.47 -5.93 -16.84
C VAL A 138 6.15 -4.93 -17.77
N ARG A 139 6.61 -3.79 -17.24
CA ARG A 139 7.12 -2.69 -18.07
C ARG A 139 8.48 -3.03 -18.65
N ALA A 140 8.62 -2.92 -19.97
CA ALA A 140 9.86 -3.21 -20.69
C ALA A 140 11.06 -2.42 -20.13
N SER A 141 10.89 -1.14 -19.81
CA SER A 141 11.96 -0.32 -19.22
C SER A 141 12.42 -0.83 -17.86
N ASP A 142 11.49 -1.32 -17.04
CA ASP A 142 11.79 -1.83 -15.70
C ASP A 142 12.43 -3.22 -15.79
N ILE A 143 11.96 -4.07 -16.69
CA ILE A 143 12.57 -5.38 -17.02
C ILE A 143 14.01 -5.19 -17.51
N LYS A 144 14.24 -4.21 -18.40
CA LYS A 144 15.57 -3.93 -18.93
C LYS A 144 16.56 -3.56 -17.81
N VAL A 145 16.16 -2.66 -16.90
CA VAL A 145 16.99 -2.29 -15.75
C VAL A 145 17.28 -3.51 -14.86
N ILE A 146 16.29 -4.37 -14.64
CA ILE A 146 16.50 -5.61 -13.89
C ILE A 146 17.54 -6.51 -14.58
N GLN A 147 17.45 -6.68 -15.90
CA GLN A 147 18.40 -7.49 -16.68
C GLN A 147 19.80 -6.89 -16.75
N GLU A 148 19.91 -5.56 -16.78
CA GLU A 148 21.21 -4.86 -16.74
C GLU A 148 21.89 -5.01 -15.36
N GLU A 149 21.09 -5.17 -14.29
CA GLU A 149 21.53 -5.14 -12.90
C GLU A 149 21.63 -6.51 -12.23
N THR A 150 21.29 -7.59 -12.94
CA THR A 150 21.22 -8.97 -12.43
C THR A 150 21.59 -9.99 -13.51
N ASP A 151 21.83 -11.24 -13.12
CA ASP A 151 22.11 -12.33 -14.05
C ASP A 151 20.84 -12.92 -14.71
N ILE A 152 19.72 -12.19 -14.72
CA ILE A 152 18.48 -12.64 -15.37
C ILE A 152 18.66 -12.61 -16.89
N SER A 153 18.55 -13.78 -17.51
CA SER A 153 18.63 -13.91 -18.97
C SER A 153 17.48 -13.20 -19.70
N GLY A 154 17.64 -13.02 -21.03
CA GLY A 154 16.58 -12.52 -21.91
C GLY A 154 15.27 -13.29 -21.78
N GLU A 155 15.37 -14.61 -21.77
CA GLU A 155 14.24 -15.54 -21.63
C GLU A 155 13.58 -15.45 -20.25
N GLU A 156 14.36 -15.45 -19.16
CA GLU A 156 13.83 -15.29 -17.80
C GLU A 156 13.18 -13.91 -17.59
N GLY A 157 13.76 -12.86 -18.18
CA GLY A 157 13.17 -11.53 -18.19
C GLY A 157 11.81 -11.49 -18.89
N GLY A 158 11.67 -12.22 -20.00
CA GLY A 158 10.39 -12.42 -20.70
C GLY A 158 9.32 -13.13 -19.88
N ARG A 159 9.71 -13.85 -18.82
CA ARG A 159 8.79 -14.54 -17.89
C ARG A 159 8.36 -13.66 -16.71
N LEU A 160 9.05 -12.56 -16.43
CA LEU A 160 8.71 -11.64 -15.33
C LEU A 160 7.25 -11.13 -15.36
N PRO A 161 6.62 -10.84 -16.53
CA PRO A 161 5.22 -10.44 -16.57
C PRO A 161 4.24 -11.53 -16.13
N TYR A 162 4.62 -12.80 -16.27
CA TYR A 162 3.77 -13.97 -16.04
C TYR A 162 4.06 -14.68 -14.71
N LEU A 163 4.93 -14.11 -13.87
CA LEU A 163 5.26 -14.69 -12.57
C LEU A 163 4.00 -14.81 -11.69
N PRO A 164 3.71 -16.01 -11.13
CA PRO A 164 2.62 -16.18 -10.18
C PRO A 164 2.85 -15.38 -8.89
N SER A 165 1.74 -14.96 -8.26
CA SER A 165 1.80 -14.31 -6.94
C SER A 165 2.58 -15.14 -5.92
N GLY A 166 3.40 -14.46 -5.13
CA GLY A 166 4.29 -15.11 -4.16
C GLY A 166 5.54 -15.75 -4.75
N THR A 167 5.75 -15.71 -6.07
CA THR A 167 7.01 -16.15 -6.70
C THR A 167 7.91 -14.94 -6.99
N ALA A 168 9.21 -15.10 -6.81
CA ALA A 168 10.20 -14.06 -7.06
C ALA A 168 11.52 -14.67 -7.56
N PHE A 169 12.35 -13.83 -8.14
CA PHE A 169 13.77 -14.11 -8.35
C PHE A 169 14.60 -13.35 -7.31
N ILE A 170 15.60 -14.00 -6.72
CA ILE A 170 16.57 -13.35 -5.85
C ILE A 170 17.91 -13.36 -6.57
N SER A 171 18.42 -12.17 -6.87
CA SER A 171 19.80 -11.95 -7.27
C SER A 171 20.56 -11.36 -6.09
N SER A 172 21.69 -11.97 -5.73
CA SER A 172 22.51 -11.52 -4.61
C SER A 172 23.97 -11.75 -4.92
N ALA A 173 24.81 -10.75 -4.61
CA ALA A 173 26.26 -10.84 -4.75
C ALA A 173 26.88 -12.03 -3.98
N VAL A 174 26.18 -12.55 -2.96
CA VAL A 174 26.65 -13.71 -2.17
C VAL A 174 26.36 -15.05 -2.84
N VAL A 175 25.29 -15.14 -3.62
CA VAL A 175 24.82 -16.41 -4.22
C VAL A 175 25.45 -16.64 -5.60
N GLY A 176 25.94 -15.58 -6.25
CA GLY A 176 26.66 -15.65 -7.54
C GLY A 176 25.80 -16.05 -8.74
N ARG A 177 24.49 -16.23 -8.54
CA ARG A 177 23.48 -16.45 -9.58
C ARG A 177 22.11 -15.99 -9.10
N THR A 178 21.23 -15.71 -10.05
CA THR A 178 19.82 -15.47 -9.75
C THR A 178 19.10 -16.79 -9.47
N VAL A 179 18.33 -16.85 -8.38
CA VAL A 179 17.56 -18.05 -7.98
C VAL A 179 16.07 -17.75 -7.92
N SER A 180 15.26 -18.68 -8.43
CA SER A 180 13.79 -18.61 -8.25
C SER A 180 13.40 -19.07 -6.86
N VAL A 181 12.50 -18.33 -6.21
CA VAL A 181 12.01 -18.62 -4.87
C VAL A 181 10.50 -18.43 -4.80
N ARG A 182 9.87 -19.13 -3.84
CA ARG A 182 8.48 -18.87 -3.44
C ARG A 182 8.45 -18.29 -2.03
N ILE A 183 7.94 -17.07 -1.93
CA ILE A 183 7.74 -16.35 -0.68
C ILE A 183 6.44 -16.83 -0.04
N ARG A 184 6.53 -17.27 1.22
CA ARG A 184 5.35 -17.65 2.01
C ARG A 184 4.44 -16.44 2.26
N CYS A 185 3.16 -16.69 2.49
CA CYS A 185 2.23 -15.65 2.92
C CYS A 185 2.70 -14.97 4.22
N ALA A 186 2.47 -13.66 4.29
CA ALA A 186 2.68 -12.89 5.51
C ALA A 186 1.70 -13.35 6.60
N ARG A 187 2.17 -13.38 7.85
CA ARG A 187 1.31 -13.64 9.03
C ARG A 187 0.65 -12.37 9.55
N THR A 188 1.05 -11.22 9.02
CA THR A 188 0.60 -9.89 9.42
C THR A 188 -0.31 -9.33 8.34
N GLN A 189 -1.39 -8.64 8.75
CA GLN A 189 -2.27 -7.91 7.85
C GLN A 189 -2.09 -6.41 8.02
N ALA A 190 -2.38 -5.65 6.96
CA ALA A 190 -2.37 -4.20 7.03
C ALA A 190 -3.45 -3.73 8.02
N PRO A 191 -3.11 -2.83 8.95
CA PRO A 191 -4.10 -2.33 9.89
C PRO A 191 -5.10 -1.43 9.13
N ARG A 192 -6.37 -1.85 9.11
CA ARG A 192 -7.54 -1.06 8.67
C ARG A 192 -7.62 -0.75 7.17
N THR A 193 -7.60 -1.76 6.33
CA THR A 193 -8.15 -1.63 4.98
C THR A 193 -9.31 -2.62 4.90
N LEU A 194 -10.54 -2.11 4.97
CA LEU A 194 -11.67 -2.93 4.52
C LEU A 194 -11.43 -3.19 3.03
N ASN A 195 -11.70 -4.41 2.60
CA ASN A 195 -11.74 -4.68 1.17
C ASN A 195 -12.83 -3.77 0.56
N PRO A 196 -12.56 -2.99 -0.50
CA PRO A 196 -13.55 -2.12 -1.12
C PRO A 196 -14.83 -2.85 -1.53
N PHE A 197 -14.74 -4.12 -1.92
CA PHE A 197 -15.92 -4.93 -2.23
C PHE A 197 -16.71 -5.28 -0.97
N THR A 198 -16.04 -5.54 0.16
CA THR A 198 -16.72 -5.74 1.45
C THR A 198 -17.31 -4.44 1.99
N GLU A 199 -16.67 -3.29 1.73
CA GLU A 199 -17.23 -1.97 2.03
C GLU A 199 -18.48 -1.72 1.18
N LEU A 200 -18.40 -1.94 -0.14
CA LEU A 200 -19.55 -1.82 -1.04
C LEU A 200 -20.67 -2.81 -0.69
N GLU A 201 -20.37 -4.07 -0.38
CA GLU A 201 -21.37 -5.05 0.04
C GLU A 201 -22.03 -4.64 1.35
N LYS A 202 -21.27 -4.06 2.28
CA LYS A 202 -21.82 -3.61 3.55
C LYS A 202 -22.69 -2.35 3.38
N ASP A 203 -22.28 -1.45 2.51
CA ASP A 203 -22.94 -0.16 2.30
C ASP A 203 -24.09 -0.26 1.29
N TYR A 204 -24.06 -1.24 0.38
CA TYR A 204 -24.97 -1.38 -0.76
C TYR A 204 -25.35 -2.82 -1.14
N GLY A 205 -24.70 -3.86 -0.60
CA GLY A 205 -24.90 -5.26 -1.02
C GLY A 205 -25.67 -6.12 -0.02
N GLY A 206 -26.45 -5.49 0.87
CA GLY A 206 -27.44 -6.17 1.68
C GLY A 206 -28.81 -6.06 1.04
N VAL A 207 -29.68 -7.04 1.33
CA VAL A 207 -31.13 -6.85 1.25
C VAL A 207 -31.46 -5.51 1.91
N ASP A 208 -32.17 -4.64 1.21
CA ASP A 208 -32.69 -3.41 1.80
C ASP A 208 -33.69 -3.80 2.91
N GLU A 209 -33.20 -3.93 4.13
CA GLU A 209 -33.98 -4.32 5.30
C GLU A 209 -35.03 -3.25 5.66
N GLU A 210 -34.83 -2.00 5.24
CA GLU A 210 -35.83 -0.94 5.37
C GLU A 210 -36.96 -1.17 4.36
N PHE A 211 -36.62 -1.49 3.12
CA PHE A 211 -37.57 -1.92 2.08
C PHE A 211 -38.33 -3.18 2.49
N TYR A 212 -37.65 -4.23 2.98
CA TYR A 212 -38.28 -5.47 3.42
C TYR A 212 -39.34 -5.23 4.51
N LYS A 213 -39.03 -4.38 5.50
CA LYS A 213 -39.99 -4.01 6.54
C LYS A 213 -41.16 -3.21 5.99
N ALA A 214 -40.90 -2.29 5.06
CA ALA A 214 -41.95 -1.48 4.44
C ALA A 214 -42.92 -2.35 3.60
N ILE A 215 -42.41 -3.36 2.90
CA ILE A 215 -43.26 -4.24 2.08
C ILE A 215 -43.96 -5.34 2.89
N ALA A 216 -43.49 -5.66 4.10
CA ALA A 216 -43.98 -6.80 4.88
C ALA A 216 -45.49 -6.72 5.15
N ASP A 217 -46.02 -5.52 5.36
CA ASP A 217 -47.45 -5.28 5.59
C ASP A 217 -48.31 -5.47 4.32
N PHE A 218 -47.69 -5.49 3.14
CA PHE A 218 -48.35 -5.64 1.84
C PHE A 218 -48.20 -7.05 1.24
N LEU A 219 -47.49 -7.96 1.92
CA LEU A 219 -47.37 -9.35 1.49
C LEU A 219 -48.65 -10.14 1.82
N PRO A 220 -49.14 -11.03 0.92
CA PRO A 220 -48.58 -11.35 -0.39
C PRO A 220 -48.88 -10.28 -1.45
N LEU A 221 -47.85 -9.86 -2.19
CA LEU A 221 -47.92 -8.74 -3.14
C LEU A 221 -47.90 -9.25 -4.59
N HIS A 222 -48.97 -9.00 -5.36
CA HIS A 222 -49.00 -9.27 -6.80
C HIS A 222 -48.39 -8.11 -7.58
N ILE A 223 -47.67 -8.37 -8.68
CA ILE A 223 -46.98 -7.34 -9.47
C ILE A 223 -47.91 -6.19 -9.93
N GLY A 224 -49.16 -6.52 -10.28
CA GLY A 224 -50.17 -5.53 -10.67
C GLY A 224 -50.68 -4.62 -9.54
N GLN A 225 -50.33 -4.90 -8.29
CA GLN A 225 -50.71 -4.10 -7.11
C GLN A 225 -49.60 -3.11 -6.70
N ILE A 226 -48.40 -3.18 -7.30
CA ILE A 226 -47.28 -2.31 -6.94
C ILE A 226 -47.65 -0.83 -7.05
N THR A 227 -48.31 -0.44 -8.15
CA THR A 227 -48.73 0.97 -8.36
C THR A 227 -49.75 1.45 -7.31
N LEU A 228 -50.54 0.55 -6.72
CA LEU A 228 -51.53 0.90 -5.70
C LEU A 228 -50.87 1.24 -4.36
N HIS A 229 -49.83 0.49 -3.98
CA HIS A 229 -49.13 0.63 -2.70
C HIS A 229 -47.92 1.57 -2.76
N LEU A 230 -47.60 2.09 -3.93
CA LEU A 230 -46.46 2.98 -4.16
C LEU A 230 -46.46 4.22 -3.24
N PRO A 231 -47.59 4.94 -3.02
CA PRO A 231 -47.61 6.08 -2.10
C PRO A 231 -47.35 5.70 -0.63
N GLU A 232 -47.76 4.51 -0.22
CA GLU A 232 -47.56 4.01 1.16
C GLU A 232 -46.10 3.60 1.37
N LEU A 233 -45.49 2.98 0.36
CA LEU A 233 -44.06 2.64 0.35
C LEU A 233 -43.17 3.88 0.34
N GLU A 234 -43.49 4.90 -0.46
CA GLU A 234 -42.75 6.16 -0.48
C GLU A 234 -42.78 6.87 0.88
N ASN A 235 -43.94 6.83 1.57
CA ASN A 235 -44.08 7.38 2.91
C ASN A 235 -43.26 6.59 3.95
N SER A 236 -43.26 5.25 3.86
CA SER A 236 -42.50 4.41 4.79
C SER A 236 -40.98 4.53 4.60
N LEU A 237 -40.53 4.70 3.35
CA LEU A 237 -39.11 4.81 2.99
C LEU A 237 -38.60 6.26 2.99
N ASN A 238 -39.51 7.23 3.14
CA ASN A 238 -39.22 8.67 3.13
C ASN A 238 -38.40 9.10 1.90
N ARG A 239 -38.67 8.48 0.74
CA ARG A 239 -38.06 8.78 -0.56
C ARG A 239 -39.05 8.45 -1.69
N SER A 240 -38.87 9.08 -2.86
CA SER A 240 -39.60 8.69 -4.07
C SER A 240 -39.06 7.37 -4.61
N VAL A 241 -39.94 6.45 -5.01
CA VAL A 241 -39.56 5.10 -5.48
C VAL A 241 -40.29 4.81 -6.79
N THR A 242 -39.63 4.16 -7.75
CA THR A 242 -40.27 3.77 -9.02
C THR A 242 -40.80 2.33 -8.98
N VAL A 243 -41.71 1.98 -9.88
CA VAL A 243 -42.20 0.59 -10.02
C VAL A 243 -41.06 -0.37 -10.34
N ASP A 244 -40.13 0.04 -11.20
CA ASP A 244 -38.97 -0.77 -11.60
C ASP A 244 -38.05 -1.04 -10.38
N GLU A 245 -37.82 -0.03 -9.54
CA GLU A 245 -37.00 -0.16 -8.33
C GLU A 245 -37.64 -1.11 -7.30
N VAL A 246 -38.96 -1.03 -7.11
CA VAL A 246 -39.72 -1.96 -6.25
C VAL A 246 -39.59 -3.40 -6.79
N GLN A 247 -39.71 -3.57 -8.11
CA GLN A 247 -39.62 -4.88 -8.74
C GLN A 247 -38.22 -5.48 -8.61
N GLU A 248 -37.16 -4.71 -8.88
CA GLU A 248 -35.77 -5.13 -8.69
C GLU A 248 -35.50 -5.54 -7.23
N SER A 249 -35.95 -4.73 -6.27
CA SER A 249 -35.79 -5.02 -4.84
C SER A 249 -36.54 -6.28 -4.39
N LEU A 250 -37.72 -6.55 -4.95
CA LEU A 250 -38.46 -7.81 -4.71
C LEU A 250 -37.72 -9.02 -5.29
N GLU A 251 -37.11 -8.89 -6.46
CA GLU A 251 -36.30 -9.96 -7.05
C GLU A 251 -35.02 -10.22 -6.24
N GLU A 252 -34.35 -9.18 -5.76
CA GLU A 252 -33.20 -9.31 -4.85
C GLU A 252 -33.57 -10.03 -3.55
N LEU A 253 -34.74 -9.72 -2.98
CA LEU A 253 -35.28 -10.40 -1.80
C LEU A 253 -35.56 -11.89 -2.04
N VAL A 254 -36.03 -12.25 -3.23
CA VAL A 254 -36.22 -13.66 -3.63
C VAL A 254 -34.87 -14.36 -3.78
N ILE A 255 -33.89 -13.72 -4.43
CA ILE A 255 -32.52 -14.26 -4.58
C ILE A 255 -31.86 -14.47 -3.21
N ALA A 256 -32.10 -13.54 -2.27
CA ALA A 256 -31.62 -13.63 -0.89
C ALA A 256 -32.39 -14.66 -0.03
N GLY A 257 -33.44 -15.29 -0.57
CA GLY A 257 -34.25 -16.29 0.13
C GLY A 257 -35.15 -15.71 1.22
N ARG A 258 -35.47 -14.41 1.16
CA ARG A 258 -36.38 -13.72 2.08
C ARG A 258 -37.84 -13.75 1.63
N LEU A 259 -38.08 -13.93 0.33
CA LEU A 259 -39.40 -14.04 -0.29
C LEU A 259 -39.46 -15.23 -1.24
N GLU A 260 -40.66 -15.76 -1.46
CA GLU A 260 -40.97 -16.75 -2.48
C GLU A 260 -41.71 -16.10 -3.66
N LYS A 261 -41.17 -16.26 -4.88
CA LYS A 261 -41.84 -15.83 -6.12
C LYS A 261 -42.71 -16.95 -6.65
N ILE A 262 -44.01 -16.72 -6.73
CA ILE A 262 -45.00 -17.66 -7.29
C ILE A 262 -45.47 -17.13 -8.63
N GLU A 263 -45.16 -17.85 -9.71
CA GLU A 263 -45.60 -17.51 -11.07
C GLU A 263 -47.09 -17.84 -11.26
N GLY A 264 -47.87 -16.87 -11.73
CA GLY A 264 -49.29 -16.99 -12.02
C GLY A 264 -49.63 -16.56 -13.45
N PRO A 265 -50.84 -16.87 -13.94
CA PRO A 265 -51.26 -16.57 -15.32
C PRO A 265 -51.34 -15.06 -15.65
N PHE A 266 -51.33 -14.19 -14.65
CA PHE A 266 -51.40 -12.73 -14.80
C PHE A 266 -50.19 -11.98 -14.21
N GLY A 267 -49.10 -12.71 -13.91
CA GLY A 267 -47.87 -12.18 -13.36
C GLY A 267 -47.45 -12.85 -12.04
N PRO A 268 -46.23 -12.56 -11.56
CA PRO A 268 -45.72 -13.12 -10.32
C PRO A 268 -46.38 -12.49 -9.08
N THR A 269 -46.54 -13.32 -8.06
CA THR A 269 -46.88 -12.91 -6.69
C THR A 269 -45.70 -13.19 -5.78
N TYR A 270 -45.30 -12.21 -4.98
CA TYR A 270 -44.23 -12.30 -4.00
C TYR A 270 -44.84 -12.58 -2.61
N LYS A 271 -44.35 -13.61 -1.92
CA LYS A 271 -44.82 -14.04 -0.60
C LYS A 271 -43.71 -14.14 0.41
#